data_AF-K1SWV1-F1
#
_entry.id   AF-K1SWV1-F1
#
_cell.length_a   1.000
_cell.length_b   1.000
_cell.length_c   1.000
_cell.angle_alpha   90.00
_cell.angle_beta   90.00
_cell.angle_gamma   90.00
#
_symmetry.space_group_name_H-M   'P 1'
#
loop_
_entity.id
_entity.type
_entity.pdbx_description
1 polymer ?
#
loop_
_entity_poly.entity_id
_entity_poly.type
_entity_poly.pdbx_seq_one_letter_code
_entity_poly.pdbx_strand_id
1 'polypeptide(L)'
;PDYAPIVVTSNEACDASVATSILQDWFLDKPLFAMPQPMQFDDPLLKKHCRDEIEQCWKFVEEQTGIPFDWNSLVKCIESQNELMKFEWEKWDVAAKTNYYPVNGVAQALYRIYQSQFGDLPVWHEVDGHVRKILNKCVRKKINSFPETRHRVLAWSCAPLYYSNWCTWAYNCWGLNTVMNMDSLMFNMTIRTDSYDHCLDDMAQYHMWAPMRRMAVGGLHHIFE
;
A
#
# COMPACT_ATOMS: atom_id res chain seq x y z
N PRO A 1 -26.06 6.56 -5.36
CA PRO A 1 -24.95 6.41 -4.39
C PRO A 1 -24.31 5.02 -4.59
N ASP A 2 -23.16 5.03 -5.26
CA ASP A 2 -22.37 3.86 -5.67
C ASP A 2 -21.61 3.24 -4.49
N TYR A 3 -22.30 2.92 -3.39
CA TYR A 3 -21.67 2.20 -2.29
C TYR A 3 -21.78 0.69 -2.52
N ALA A 4 -20.72 -0.05 -2.19
CA ALA A 4 -20.76 -1.50 -2.21
C ALA A 4 -21.92 -2.02 -1.32
N PRO A 5 -22.61 -3.11 -1.75
CA PRO A 5 -23.71 -3.70 -0.99
C PRO A 5 -23.25 -4.41 0.29
N ILE A 6 -21.94 -4.60 0.44
CA ILE A 6 -21.29 -5.31 1.54
C ILE A 6 -20.22 -4.46 2.20
N VAL A 7 -19.80 -4.87 3.39
CA VAL A 7 -18.67 -4.29 4.13
C VAL A 7 -17.66 -5.38 4.46
N VAL A 8 -16.38 -5.15 4.15
CA VAL A 8 -15.29 -6.00 4.61
C VAL A 8 -14.41 -5.20 5.54
N THR A 9 -14.19 -5.69 6.75
CA THR A 9 -13.38 -5.02 7.76
C THR A 9 -12.11 -5.79 8.05
N SER A 10 -11.01 -5.09 8.27
CA SER A 10 -9.70 -5.68 8.60
C SER A 10 -9.06 -4.97 9.79
N ASN A 11 -8.29 -5.74 10.58
CA ASN A 11 -7.46 -5.24 11.68
C ASN A 11 -6.05 -4.83 11.23
N GLU A 12 -5.74 -4.86 9.93
CA GLU A 12 -4.42 -4.51 9.39
C GLU A 12 -3.99 -3.09 9.76
N ALA A 13 -4.91 -2.13 9.74
CA ALA A 13 -4.53 -0.75 10.07
C ALA A 13 -4.13 -0.63 11.55
N CYS A 14 -5.05 -0.86 12.50
CA CYS A 14 -4.77 -0.83 13.94
C CYS A 14 -6.00 -1.29 14.74
N ASP A 15 -5.87 -1.39 16.07
CA ASP A 15 -7.02 -1.69 16.95
C ASP A 15 -8.16 -0.66 16.82
N ALA A 16 -7.86 0.58 16.39
CA ALA A 16 -8.90 1.56 16.10
C ALA A 16 -9.73 1.20 14.84
N SER A 17 -9.16 0.48 13.85
CA SER A 17 -9.96 -0.03 12.73
C SER A 17 -10.91 -1.12 13.19
N VAL A 18 -10.49 -1.96 14.15
CA VAL A 18 -11.37 -2.95 14.80
C VAL A 18 -12.52 -2.26 15.55
N ALA A 19 -12.23 -1.25 16.36
CA ALA A 19 -13.27 -0.48 17.05
C ALA A 19 -14.25 0.21 16.08
N THR A 20 -13.72 0.76 14.97
CA THR A 20 -14.54 1.39 13.93
C THR A 20 -15.41 0.37 13.19
N SER A 21 -14.93 -0.85 13.02
CA SER A 21 -15.66 -1.95 12.37
C SER A 21 -16.96 -2.29 13.13
N ILE A 22 -16.91 -2.26 14.47
CA ILE A 22 -18.10 -2.47 15.32
C ILE A 22 -19.13 -1.37 15.09
N LEU A 23 -18.69 -0.12 14.98
CA LEU A 23 -19.59 1.00 14.68
C LEU A 23 -20.16 0.88 13.25
N GLN A 24 -19.33 0.47 12.28
CA GLN A 24 -19.77 0.28 10.90
C GLN A 24 -20.83 -0.82 10.78
N ASP A 25 -20.68 -1.93 11.51
CA ASP A 25 -21.69 -2.98 11.61
C ASP A 25 -23.03 -2.42 12.11
N TRP A 26 -22.99 -1.63 13.19
CA TRP A 26 -24.19 -1.04 13.79
C TRP A 26 -24.86 0.02 12.92
N PHE A 27 -24.09 0.83 12.19
CA PHE A 27 -24.62 1.99 11.46
C PHE A 27 -24.94 1.72 10.00
N LEU A 28 -24.24 0.79 9.34
CA LEU A 28 -24.37 0.61 7.88
C LEU A 28 -25.49 -0.36 7.50
N ASP A 29 -26.02 -1.17 8.43
CA ASP A 29 -27.08 -2.16 8.21
C ASP A 29 -26.87 -2.96 6.91
N LYS A 30 -25.65 -3.48 6.76
CA LYS A 30 -25.18 -4.22 5.59
C LYS A 30 -24.53 -5.53 6.02
N PRO A 31 -24.56 -6.56 5.15
CA PRO A 31 -23.74 -7.75 5.33
C PRO A 31 -22.28 -7.35 5.53
N LEU A 32 -21.68 -7.84 6.62
CA LEU A 32 -20.32 -7.54 7.02
C LEU A 32 -19.51 -8.83 7.19
N PHE A 33 -18.31 -8.84 6.63
CA PHE A 33 -17.31 -9.88 6.88
C PHE A 33 -16.08 -9.28 7.53
N ALA A 34 -15.70 -9.83 8.69
CA ALA A 34 -14.48 -9.43 9.38
C ALA A 34 -13.33 -10.35 8.98
N MET A 35 -12.21 -9.75 8.58
CA MET A 35 -10.94 -10.40 8.26
C MET A 35 -9.92 -10.09 9.36
N PRO A 36 -9.93 -10.82 10.49
CA PRO A 36 -8.99 -10.62 11.58
C PRO A 36 -7.62 -11.23 11.25
N GLN A 37 -6.77 -10.46 10.57
CA GLN A 37 -5.43 -10.90 10.24
C GLN A 37 -4.62 -11.23 11.51
N PRO A 38 -3.89 -12.35 11.50
CA PRO A 38 -3.08 -12.75 12.63
C PRO A 38 -1.91 -11.79 12.82
N MET A 39 -1.68 -11.42 14.08
CA MET A 39 -0.62 -10.50 14.48
C MET A 39 0.72 -11.19 14.76
N GLN A 40 0.78 -12.50 14.51
CA GLN A 40 1.98 -13.33 14.60
C GLN A 40 2.41 -13.69 13.17
N PHE A 41 3.64 -13.37 12.81
CA PHE A 41 4.01 -13.22 11.40
C PHE A 41 4.81 -14.38 10.80
N ASP A 42 5.34 -15.29 11.63
CA ASP A 42 6.26 -16.37 11.21
C ASP A 42 5.77 -17.78 11.60
N ASP A 43 4.46 -17.96 11.81
CA ASP A 43 3.87 -19.28 12.11
C ASP A 43 3.16 -19.86 10.86
N PRO A 44 3.60 -21.03 10.34
CA PRO A 44 2.95 -21.71 9.23
C PRO A 44 1.47 -22.03 9.46
N LEU A 45 1.05 -22.28 10.70
CA LEU A 45 -0.35 -22.53 11.04
C LEU A 45 -1.21 -21.28 10.84
N LEU A 46 -0.65 -20.10 11.14
CA LEU A 46 -1.32 -18.83 10.93
C LEU A 46 -1.38 -18.46 9.46
N LYS A 47 -0.34 -18.78 8.70
CA LYS A 47 -0.39 -18.62 7.23
C LYS A 47 -1.52 -19.44 6.63
N LYS A 48 -1.69 -20.69 7.07
CA LYS A 48 -2.84 -21.51 6.65
C LYS A 48 -4.17 -20.88 7.06
N HIS A 49 -4.28 -20.36 8.28
CA HIS A 49 -5.49 -19.67 8.74
C HIS A 49 -5.83 -18.45 7.86
N CYS A 50 -4.85 -17.60 7.52
CA CYS A 50 -5.05 -16.48 6.59
C CYS A 50 -5.57 -16.92 5.22
N ARG A 51 -5.06 -18.04 4.68
CA ARG A 51 -5.55 -18.58 3.41
C ARG A 51 -7.03 -18.92 3.50
N ASP A 52 -7.41 -19.64 4.56
CA ASP A 52 -8.80 -20.03 4.80
C ASP A 52 -9.70 -18.79 4.98
N GLU A 53 -9.22 -17.74 5.64
CA GLU A 53 -9.95 -16.46 5.80
C GLU A 53 -10.16 -15.70 4.49
N ILE A 54 -9.13 -15.65 3.63
CA ILE A 54 -9.23 -15.03 2.30
C ILE A 54 -10.28 -15.76 1.46
N GLU A 55 -10.27 -17.10 1.46
CA GLU A 55 -11.26 -17.90 0.74
C GLU A 55 -12.68 -17.75 1.32
N GLN A 56 -12.81 -17.62 2.65
CA GLN A 56 -14.09 -17.32 3.30
C GLN A 56 -14.62 -15.93 2.91
N CYS A 57 -13.75 -14.94 2.81
CA CYS A 57 -14.11 -13.61 2.32
C CYS A 57 -14.61 -13.68 0.86
N TRP A 58 -13.94 -14.45 0.00
CA TRP A 58 -14.41 -14.67 -1.36
C TRP A 58 -15.80 -15.29 -1.40
N LYS A 59 -16.04 -16.37 -0.64
CA LYS A 59 -17.36 -17.02 -0.54
C LYS A 59 -18.43 -16.05 -0.06
N PHE A 60 -18.12 -15.24 0.95
CA PHE A 60 -19.02 -14.19 1.41
C PHE A 60 -19.36 -13.20 0.28
N VAL A 61 -18.36 -12.71 -0.46
CA VAL A 61 -18.58 -11.81 -1.61
C VAL A 61 -19.44 -12.49 -2.68
N GLU A 62 -19.18 -13.76 -3.00
CA GLU A 62 -19.97 -14.55 -3.95
C GLU A 62 -21.43 -14.66 -3.51
N GLU A 63 -21.68 -15.00 -2.24
CA GLU A 63 -23.02 -15.15 -1.66
C GLU A 63 -23.82 -13.85 -1.70
N GLN A 64 -23.18 -12.71 -1.39
CA GLN A 64 -23.85 -11.41 -1.35
C GLN A 64 -24.05 -10.77 -2.72
N THR A 65 -23.17 -11.07 -3.69
CA THR A 65 -23.23 -10.46 -5.03
C THR A 65 -23.85 -11.37 -6.09
N GLY A 66 -23.89 -12.69 -5.84
CA GLY A 66 -24.25 -13.71 -6.83
C GLY A 66 -23.21 -13.88 -7.95
N ILE A 67 -22.03 -13.27 -7.82
CA ILE A 67 -20.95 -13.34 -8.81
C ILE A 67 -19.91 -14.36 -8.32
N PRO A 68 -19.67 -15.47 -9.04
CA PRO A 68 -18.69 -16.46 -8.64
C PRO A 68 -17.26 -15.94 -8.77
N PHE A 69 -16.37 -16.46 -7.95
CA PHE A 69 -14.94 -16.25 -7.98
C PHE A 69 -14.37 -16.69 -9.33
N ASP A 70 -13.58 -15.81 -9.93
CA ASP A 70 -12.84 -16.08 -11.16
C ASP A 70 -11.35 -15.90 -10.94
N TRP A 71 -10.63 -17.02 -10.95
CA TRP A 71 -9.18 -17.08 -10.86
C TRP A 71 -8.47 -16.20 -11.91
N ASN A 72 -8.96 -16.18 -13.15
CA ASN A 72 -8.32 -15.38 -14.20
C ASN A 72 -8.48 -13.87 -13.95
N SER A 73 -9.64 -13.47 -13.40
CA SER A 73 -9.87 -12.10 -12.98
C SER A 73 -8.96 -11.70 -11.82
N LEU A 74 -8.75 -12.59 -10.83
CA LEU A 74 -7.79 -12.37 -9.76
C LEU A 74 -6.37 -12.19 -10.31
N VAL A 75 -5.89 -13.12 -11.15
CA VAL A 75 -4.56 -13.04 -11.77
C VAL A 75 -4.37 -11.72 -12.51
N LYS A 76 -5.37 -11.29 -13.29
CA LYS A 76 -5.31 -10.02 -14.01
C LYS A 76 -5.16 -8.81 -13.06
N CYS A 77 -5.90 -8.80 -11.94
CA CYS A 77 -5.80 -7.73 -10.95
C CYS A 77 -4.44 -7.73 -10.24
N ILE A 78 -3.94 -8.91 -9.86
CA ILE A 78 -2.64 -9.05 -9.19
C ILE A 78 -1.48 -8.66 -10.12
N GLU A 79 -1.48 -9.09 -11.38
CA GLU A 79 -0.48 -8.68 -12.38
C GLU A 79 -0.46 -7.15 -12.55
N SER A 80 -1.64 -6.54 -12.62
CA SER A 80 -1.78 -5.08 -12.73
C SER A 80 -1.26 -4.36 -11.48
N GLN A 81 -1.58 -4.84 -10.28
CA GLN A 81 -1.03 -4.31 -9.04
C GLN A 81 0.50 -4.49 -8.95
N ASN A 82 1.02 -5.65 -9.38
CA ASN A 82 2.45 -5.93 -9.43
C ASN A 82 3.20 -4.94 -10.34
N GLU A 83 2.61 -4.50 -11.46
CA GLU A 83 3.20 -3.46 -12.32
C GLU A 83 3.35 -2.11 -11.61
N LEU A 84 2.36 -1.72 -10.79
CA LEU A 84 2.47 -0.52 -9.96
C LEU A 84 3.58 -0.67 -8.91
N MET A 85 3.72 -1.85 -8.31
CA MET A 85 4.77 -2.12 -7.31
C MET A 85 6.17 -2.08 -7.92
N LYS A 86 6.36 -2.59 -9.14
CA LYS A 86 7.64 -2.49 -9.87
C LYS A 86 8.08 -1.04 -10.00
N PHE A 87 7.15 -0.13 -10.32
CA PHE A 87 7.48 1.28 -10.44
C PHE A 87 7.78 1.96 -9.10
N GLU A 88 7.13 1.55 -8.01
CA GLU A 88 7.51 2.01 -6.67
C GLU A 88 8.97 1.66 -6.36
N TRP A 89 9.41 0.44 -6.66
CA TRP A 89 10.81 0.05 -6.46
C TRP A 89 11.78 0.82 -7.35
N GLU A 90 11.42 1.11 -8.61
CA GLU A 90 12.22 2.00 -9.48
C GLU A 90 12.38 3.39 -8.85
N LYS A 91 11.30 3.97 -8.29
CA LYS A 91 11.36 5.24 -7.57
C LYS A 91 12.30 5.17 -6.37
N TRP A 92 12.26 4.08 -5.61
CA TRP A 92 13.13 3.89 -4.45
C TRP A 92 14.58 3.76 -4.83
N ASP A 93 14.88 3.05 -5.93
CA ASP A 93 16.24 2.89 -6.43
C ASP A 93 16.85 4.23 -6.83
N VAL A 94 16.09 5.04 -7.59
CA VAL A 94 16.52 6.38 -7.99
C VAL A 94 16.68 7.31 -6.79
N ALA A 95 15.73 7.27 -5.84
CA ALA A 95 15.84 8.01 -4.60
C ALA A 95 17.11 7.59 -3.87
N ALA A 96 17.31 6.32 -3.54
CA ALA A 96 18.46 5.83 -2.77
C ALA A 96 19.81 6.16 -3.42
N LYS A 97 19.96 5.92 -4.73
CA LYS A 97 21.26 5.93 -5.41
C LYS A 97 21.64 7.26 -6.07
N THR A 98 20.72 8.23 -6.16
CA THR A 98 20.98 9.47 -6.92
C THR A 98 20.44 10.72 -6.22
N ASN A 99 20.90 11.89 -6.68
CA ASN A 99 20.35 13.20 -6.29
C ASN A 99 19.35 13.74 -7.34
N TYR A 100 18.90 12.91 -8.28
CA TYR A 100 18.08 13.34 -9.42
C TYR A 100 16.63 12.83 -9.32
N TYR A 101 16.18 12.52 -8.11
CA TYR A 101 14.81 12.11 -7.82
C TYR A 101 13.88 13.33 -7.85
N PRO A 102 12.86 13.36 -8.73
CA PRO A 102 12.04 14.56 -8.95
C PRO A 102 10.76 14.63 -8.13
N VAL A 103 10.41 13.57 -7.40
CA VAL A 103 9.13 13.53 -6.65
C VAL A 103 9.36 14.14 -5.27
N ASN A 104 8.53 15.12 -4.90
CA ASN A 104 8.57 15.71 -3.57
C ASN A 104 7.80 14.83 -2.55
N GLY A 105 8.12 14.98 -1.26
CA GLY A 105 7.51 14.19 -0.20
C GLY A 105 5.98 14.32 -0.09
N VAL A 106 5.39 15.45 -0.51
CA VAL A 106 3.93 15.66 -0.49
C VAL A 106 3.24 14.83 -1.57
N ALA A 107 3.73 14.91 -2.80
CA ALA A 107 3.21 14.15 -3.93
C ALA A 107 3.32 12.65 -3.68
N GLN A 108 4.46 12.21 -3.12
CA GLN A 108 4.68 10.81 -2.77
C GLN A 108 3.64 10.32 -1.74
N ALA A 109 3.42 11.09 -0.67
CA ALA A 109 2.48 10.75 0.40
C ALA A 109 1.03 10.67 -0.09
N LEU A 110 0.57 11.75 -0.74
CA LEU A 110 -0.81 11.83 -1.20
C LEU A 110 -1.13 10.75 -2.24
N TYR A 111 -0.22 10.53 -3.19
CA TYR A 111 -0.40 9.49 -4.21
C TYR A 111 -0.66 8.12 -3.57
N ARG A 112 0.19 7.73 -2.61
CA ARG A 112 0.10 6.41 -1.96
C ARG A 112 -1.16 6.26 -1.11
N ILE A 113 -1.57 7.31 -0.39
CA ILE A 113 -2.80 7.32 0.43
C ILE A 113 -4.06 7.19 -0.43
N TYR A 114 -4.11 7.84 -1.59
CA TYR A 114 -5.25 7.71 -2.49
C TYR A 114 -5.27 6.34 -3.17
N GLN A 115 -4.12 5.87 -3.63
CA GLN A 115 -4.01 4.54 -4.24
C GLN A 115 -4.46 3.43 -3.28
N SER A 116 -4.06 3.47 -2.00
CA SER A 116 -4.45 2.44 -1.04
C SER A 116 -5.94 2.43 -0.71
N GLN A 117 -6.64 3.57 -0.80
CA GLN A 117 -8.08 3.66 -0.54
C GLN A 117 -8.94 3.23 -1.73
N PHE A 118 -8.46 3.46 -2.96
CA PHE A 118 -9.23 3.18 -4.17
C PHE A 118 -8.83 1.87 -4.87
N GLY A 119 -7.77 1.22 -4.41
CA GLY A 119 -7.22 0.02 -5.05
C GLY A 119 -6.60 0.33 -6.41
N ASP A 120 -6.32 -0.71 -7.19
CA ASP A 120 -5.77 -0.56 -8.54
C ASP A 120 -6.82 -0.03 -9.53
N LEU A 121 -6.48 1.04 -10.24
CA LEU A 121 -7.32 1.73 -11.21
C LEU A 121 -6.46 2.17 -12.41
N PRO A 122 -7.03 2.23 -13.63
CA PRO A 122 -6.29 2.61 -14.83
C PRO A 122 -5.57 3.97 -14.74
N VAL A 123 -6.12 4.91 -13.96
CA VAL A 123 -5.52 6.24 -13.76
C VAL A 123 -4.13 6.16 -13.13
N TRP A 124 -3.88 5.20 -12.22
CA TRP A 124 -2.58 5.03 -11.57
C TRP A 124 -1.48 4.68 -12.57
N HIS A 125 -1.78 3.76 -13.50
CA HIS A 125 -0.86 3.36 -14.56
C HIS A 125 -0.54 4.51 -15.52
N GLU A 126 -1.54 5.32 -15.87
CA GLU A 126 -1.36 6.50 -16.72
C GLU A 126 -0.42 7.52 -16.05
N VAL A 127 -0.73 7.91 -14.80
CA VAL A 127 0.05 8.94 -14.10
C VAL A 127 1.44 8.44 -13.74
N ASP A 128 1.61 7.17 -13.37
CA ASP A 128 2.92 6.57 -13.16
C ASP A 128 3.73 6.55 -14.46
N GLY A 129 3.10 6.32 -15.61
CA GLY A 129 3.74 6.48 -16.92
C GLY A 129 4.25 7.89 -17.17
N HIS A 130 3.52 8.93 -16.75
CA HIS A 130 3.96 10.33 -16.82
C HIS A 130 5.12 10.61 -15.86
N VAL A 131 5.02 10.16 -14.60
CA VAL A 131 6.07 10.34 -13.59
C VAL A 131 7.34 9.61 -14.01
N ARG A 132 7.25 8.40 -14.55
CA ARG A 132 8.39 7.61 -15.06
C ARG A 132 9.15 8.35 -16.16
N LYS A 133 8.45 9.02 -17.08
CA LYS A 133 9.09 9.86 -18.12
C LYS A 133 9.88 11.01 -17.51
N ILE A 134 9.34 11.66 -16.47
CA ILE A 134 10.00 12.76 -15.75
C ILE A 134 11.23 12.23 -14.99
N LEU A 135 11.06 11.16 -14.21
CA LEU A 135 12.12 10.46 -13.47
C LEU A 135 13.29 10.12 -14.38
N ASN A 136 13.02 9.43 -15.50
CA ASN A 136 14.04 9.03 -16.47
C ASN A 136 14.73 10.23 -17.12
N LYS A 137 14.01 11.33 -17.37
CA LYS A 137 14.61 12.57 -17.88
C LYS A 137 15.54 13.19 -16.83
N CYS A 138 15.15 13.25 -15.57
CA CYS A 138 15.95 13.82 -14.50
C CYS A 138 17.24 13.02 -14.27
N VAL A 139 17.14 11.69 -14.20
CA VAL A 139 18.31 10.81 -14.07
C VAL A 139 19.25 10.95 -15.27
N ARG A 140 18.74 10.83 -16.51
CA ARG A 140 19.56 10.91 -17.73
C ARG A 140 20.27 12.25 -17.89
N LYS A 141 19.57 13.35 -17.61
CA LYS A 141 20.10 14.70 -17.76
C LYS A 141 20.78 15.23 -16.49
N LYS A 142 20.85 14.43 -15.42
CA LYS A 142 21.38 14.84 -14.12
C LYS A 142 20.71 16.11 -13.57
N ILE A 143 19.39 16.22 -13.74
CA ILE A 143 18.60 17.36 -13.25
C ILE A 143 18.36 17.13 -11.75
N ASN A 144 18.93 18.00 -10.92
CA ASN A 144 18.63 18.03 -9.50
C ASN A 144 17.37 18.89 -9.28
N SER A 145 16.24 18.23 -9.00
CA SER A 145 14.97 18.90 -8.70
C SER A 145 14.94 19.57 -7.32
N PHE A 146 15.89 19.22 -6.44
CA PHE A 146 15.99 19.73 -5.08
C PHE A 146 17.42 20.22 -4.78
N PRO A 147 17.91 21.27 -5.45
CA PRO A 147 19.31 21.72 -5.36
C PRO A 147 19.72 22.17 -3.95
N GLU A 148 18.80 22.72 -3.16
CA GLU A 148 19.04 23.19 -1.80
C GLU A 148 18.98 22.08 -0.73
N THR A 149 19.08 20.81 -1.13
CA THR A 149 19.07 19.68 -0.19
C THR A 149 20.32 19.73 0.72
N ARG A 150 20.12 19.90 2.03
CA ARG A 150 21.16 19.77 3.06
C ARG A 150 21.19 18.38 3.66
N HIS A 151 20.01 17.83 3.93
CA HIS A 151 19.85 16.48 4.47
C HIS A 151 18.72 15.76 3.73
N ARG A 152 18.91 14.46 3.52
CA ARG A 152 17.87 13.57 3.02
C ARG A 152 17.24 12.88 4.21
N VAL A 153 15.91 12.94 4.29
CA VAL A 153 15.17 12.43 5.45
C VAL A 153 14.08 11.47 5.02
N LEU A 154 13.73 10.57 5.93
CA LEU A 154 12.58 9.67 5.83
C LEU A 154 11.49 10.21 6.75
N ALA A 155 10.30 10.48 6.20
CA ALA A 155 9.16 10.88 7.01
C ALA A 155 8.47 9.62 7.57
N TRP A 156 8.60 9.41 8.89
CA TRP A 156 8.08 8.21 9.55
C TRP A 156 6.80 8.49 10.33
N SER A 157 5.67 8.43 9.64
CA SER A 157 4.29 8.37 10.15
C SER A 157 3.33 8.38 8.95
N CYS A 158 2.02 8.24 9.19
CA CYS A 158 1.01 8.58 8.19
C CYS A 158 1.16 10.06 7.80
N ALA A 159 0.95 10.38 6.52
CA ALA A 159 1.05 11.76 6.07
C ALA A 159 0.09 12.68 6.83
N PRO A 160 0.55 13.85 7.34
CA PRO A 160 -0.33 14.79 8.02
C PRO A 160 -1.27 15.44 6.99
N LEU A 161 -2.43 14.85 6.72
CA LEU A 161 -3.34 15.35 5.68
C LEU A 161 -3.76 16.80 5.90
N TYR A 162 -3.93 17.21 7.16
CA TYR A 162 -4.22 18.59 7.55
C TYR A 162 -3.02 19.55 7.43
N TYR A 163 -1.80 19.02 7.32
CA TYR A 163 -0.57 19.80 7.20
C TYR A 163 0.39 19.17 6.17
N SER A 164 -0.15 18.80 5.00
CA SER A 164 0.56 18.04 3.97
C SER A 164 1.78 18.79 3.42
N ASN A 165 1.77 20.12 3.51
CA ASN A 165 2.88 21.00 3.12
C ASN A 165 4.09 20.95 4.06
N TRP A 166 4.06 20.18 5.16
CA TRP A 166 5.18 20.06 6.10
C TRP A 166 6.50 19.73 5.39
N CYS A 167 6.50 18.77 4.46
CA CYS A 167 7.72 18.38 3.72
C CYS A 167 8.27 19.55 2.87
N THR A 168 7.39 20.34 2.27
CA THR A 168 7.77 21.53 1.49
C THR A 168 8.33 22.63 2.39
N TRP A 169 7.72 22.86 3.56
CA TRP A 169 8.25 23.80 4.56
C TRP A 169 9.62 23.36 5.07
N ALA A 170 9.78 22.09 5.43
CA ALA A 170 11.03 21.51 5.93
C ALA A 170 12.15 21.62 4.90
N TYR A 171 11.85 21.37 3.62
CA TYR A 171 12.80 21.57 2.54
C TYR A 171 13.21 23.04 2.39
N ASN A 172 12.24 23.96 2.29
CA ASN A 172 12.53 25.38 2.02
C ASN A 172 13.23 26.10 3.19
N CYS A 173 12.87 25.77 4.43
CA CYS A 173 13.43 26.46 5.61
C CYS A 173 14.73 25.82 6.10
N TRP A 174 14.88 24.50 5.93
CA TRP A 174 15.95 23.74 6.58
C TRP A 174 16.76 22.87 5.62
N GLY A 175 16.41 22.83 4.34
CA GLY A 175 17.05 21.95 3.36
C GLY A 175 16.78 20.46 3.64
N LEU A 176 15.73 20.12 4.39
CA LEU A 176 15.35 18.74 4.69
C LEU A 176 14.51 18.18 3.55
N ASN A 177 15.13 17.39 2.67
CA ASN A 177 14.46 16.75 1.55
C ASN A 177 13.90 15.39 1.96
N THR A 178 12.57 15.33 2.11
CA THR A 178 11.85 14.07 2.32
C THR A 178 11.86 13.26 1.03
N VAL A 179 12.78 12.31 0.95
CA VAL A 179 12.96 11.44 -0.24
C VAL A 179 12.05 10.21 -0.20
N MET A 180 11.50 9.89 0.96
CA MET A 180 10.61 8.76 1.17
C MET A 180 9.76 8.95 2.43
N ASN A 181 8.60 8.30 2.47
CA ASN A 181 7.71 8.26 3.64
C ASN A 181 7.30 6.82 3.98
N MET A 182 6.78 6.65 5.20
CA MET A 182 6.28 5.37 5.71
C MET A 182 5.26 4.72 4.78
N ASP A 183 4.26 5.46 4.32
CA ASP A 183 3.18 4.94 3.47
C ASP A 183 3.72 4.34 2.15
N SER A 184 4.76 4.95 1.59
CA SER A 184 5.43 4.45 0.38
C SER A 184 6.10 3.13 0.63
N LEU A 185 6.69 2.94 1.81
CA LEU A 185 7.40 1.74 2.21
C LEU A 185 6.46 0.59 2.60
N MET A 186 5.19 0.87 2.88
CA MET A 186 4.20 -0.17 3.16
C MET A 186 3.72 -0.85 1.88
N PHE A 187 3.14 -2.05 2.03
CA PHE A 187 2.35 -2.72 0.98
C PHE A 187 3.16 -3.06 -0.29
N ASN A 188 4.43 -3.45 -0.13
CA ASN A 188 5.42 -3.61 -1.20
C ASN A 188 5.87 -5.08 -1.36
N MET A 189 5.04 -5.92 -1.97
CA MET A 189 5.42 -7.31 -2.27
C MET A 189 4.86 -7.71 -3.64
N THR A 190 5.66 -8.44 -4.42
CA THR A 190 5.16 -9.10 -5.62
C THR A 190 4.41 -10.35 -5.21
N ILE A 191 3.19 -10.50 -5.70
CA ILE A 191 2.38 -11.70 -5.49
C ILE A 191 2.50 -12.57 -6.74
N ARG A 192 2.92 -13.83 -6.57
CA ARG A 192 3.05 -14.78 -7.68
C ARG A 192 1.68 -15.18 -8.23
N THR A 193 1.62 -15.41 -9.54
CA THR A 193 0.38 -15.72 -10.28
C THR A 193 0.51 -17.02 -11.09
N ASP A 194 1.62 -17.74 -10.95
CA ASP A 194 1.92 -18.96 -11.69
C ASP A 194 1.07 -20.17 -11.25
N SER A 195 0.52 -20.13 -10.04
CA SER A 195 -0.47 -21.09 -9.56
C SER A 195 -1.39 -20.46 -8.50
N TYR A 196 -2.55 -21.08 -8.30
CA TYR A 196 -3.49 -20.70 -7.23
C TYR A 196 -2.84 -20.75 -5.86
N ASP A 197 -2.14 -21.84 -5.54
CA ASP A 197 -1.49 -22.01 -4.24
C ASP A 197 -0.39 -20.98 -3.99
N HIS A 198 0.44 -20.67 -4.99
CA HIS A 198 1.47 -19.63 -4.85
C HIS A 198 0.87 -18.24 -4.63
N CYS A 199 -0.18 -17.90 -5.38
CA CYS A 199 -0.87 -16.61 -5.20
C CYS A 199 -1.53 -16.51 -3.84
N LEU A 200 -2.24 -17.55 -3.41
CA LEU A 200 -2.92 -17.56 -2.13
C LEU A 200 -1.93 -17.54 -0.95
N ASP A 201 -0.79 -18.25 -1.07
CA ASP A 201 0.30 -18.18 -0.10
C ASP A 201 0.91 -16.77 -0.01
N ASP A 202 1.10 -16.10 -1.14
CA ASP A 202 1.65 -14.74 -1.17
C ASP A 202 0.62 -13.70 -0.71
N MET A 203 -0.66 -13.85 -1.02
CA MET A 203 -1.73 -13.00 -0.49
C MET A 203 -1.86 -13.17 1.03
N ALA A 204 -1.83 -14.41 1.54
CA ALA A 204 -1.80 -14.66 2.97
C ALA A 204 -0.59 -13.99 3.62
N GLN A 205 0.60 -14.15 3.01
CA GLN A 205 1.81 -13.47 3.48
C GLN A 205 1.65 -11.95 3.47
N TYR A 206 1.06 -11.39 2.42
CA TYR A 206 0.82 -9.96 2.25
C TYR A 206 -0.06 -9.45 3.39
N HIS A 207 -1.20 -10.10 3.65
CA HIS A 207 -2.14 -9.69 4.70
C HIS A 207 -1.61 -9.94 6.12
N MET A 208 -0.79 -10.96 6.34
CA MET A 208 -0.04 -11.12 7.59
C MET A 208 0.98 -10.00 7.78
N TRP A 209 1.56 -9.49 6.70
CA TRP A 209 2.62 -8.49 6.75
C TRP A 209 2.11 -7.06 6.68
N ALA A 210 0.92 -6.85 6.12
CA ALA A 210 0.23 -5.58 6.01
C ALA A 210 -0.04 -4.84 7.34
N PRO A 211 -0.17 -5.51 8.52
CA PRO A 211 -0.50 -4.80 9.73
C PRO A 211 0.49 -3.69 10.03
N MET A 212 0.00 -2.46 10.29
CA MET A 212 0.88 -1.33 10.63
C MET A 212 1.79 -1.68 11.81
N ARG A 213 1.31 -2.54 12.73
CA ARG A 213 2.12 -3.02 13.85
C ARG A 213 3.45 -3.65 13.41
N ARG A 214 3.49 -4.32 12.24
CA ARG A 214 4.72 -4.85 11.66
C ARG A 214 5.46 -3.78 10.87
N MET A 215 4.82 -3.17 9.88
CA MET A 215 5.50 -2.34 8.86
C MET A 215 5.83 -0.92 9.32
N ALA A 216 5.12 -0.41 10.32
CA ALA A 216 5.14 1.00 10.72
C ALA A 216 5.48 1.24 12.19
N VAL A 217 5.11 0.29 13.07
CA VAL A 217 5.23 0.45 14.53
C VAL A 217 6.32 -0.47 15.14
N GLY A 218 7.02 -1.27 14.32
CA GLY A 218 8.27 -1.95 14.71
C GLY A 218 8.11 -3.23 15.53
N GLY A 219 7.00 -3.97 15.40
CA GLY A 219 6.68 -5.10 16.28
C GLY A 219 7.40 -6.44 16.02
N LEU A 220 8.06 -6.64 14.86
CA LEU A 220 8.75 -7.92 14.58
C LEU A 220 9.99 -7.78 13.68
N HIS A 221 9.86 -7.15 12.52
CA HIS A 221 10.95 -6.88 11.58
C HIS A 221 10.76 -5.48 10.99
N HIS A 222 11.74 -4.61 11.16
CA HIS A 222 11.67 -3.27 10.58
C HIS A 222 11.98 -3.34 9.07
N ILE A 223 11.36 -2.51 8.24
CA ILE A 223 11.71 -2.38 6.81
C ILE A 223 13.16 -1.92 6.54
N PHE A 224 13.94 -1.67 7.57
CA PHE A 224 15.36 -1.30 7.49
C PHE A 224 16.30 -2.43 7.96
N GLU A 225 15.74 -3.56 8.41
CA GLU A 225 16.48 -4.81 8.66
C GLU A 225 16.62 -5.62 7.36
#